data_AF-F0TH20-F1
#
_entry.id   AF-F0TH20-F1
#
_cell.length_a   1.000
_cell.length_b   1.000
_cell.length_c   1.000
_cell.angle_alpha   90.00
_cell.angle_beta   90.00
_cell.angle_gamma   90.00
#
_symmetry.space_group_name_H-M   'P 1'
#
loop_
_entity.id
_entity.type
_entity.pdbx_description
1 polymer ?
#
loop_
_entity_poly.entity_id
_entity_poly.type
_entity_poly.pdbx_seq_one_letter_code
_entity_poly.pdbx_strand_id
1 'polypeptide(L)'
;MDRPADTKAGCKHRCTDAALRYFKSEVMEMCHREGLYQIDLLNGSKNRVTDREYWAQKKGQAALDKQNAPMIAGGITPRQTKFETNKEKLRQTLRKALATAASFDEFSSLLLREGVTVKESRGRLSYLTPDRTKPITARKLGGDFDRTAVLAVLEQNAQRGVTVRYTPQHQAARAAEQTAAIPEYLHAGKGRLQGEKTGKIDPRQDSVQRLVDIEQKMAEGKGKGYERWAKIHNLKQAAKTLTIYQQYGFSSPEQLEAAVATAYQEMRQTSGELKALETKLQGKRELRQQVLAYAKTKPIREGLKAQKSEKARAAYRQANESDFIIAEAAARYFKAQGLTKLPGRKALQAEIEQLISEKDGLYNTYHEQKQRFRELQTVKRNIDQILRREEPHRRKEQSHER
;
A
#
# COMPACT_ATOMS: atom_id res chain seq x y z
N MET A 1 -9.63 -23.38 -15.77
CA MET A 1 -10.80 -24.18 -16.18
C MET A 1 -11.59 -24.49 -14.93
N ASP A 2 -12.84 -24.07 -14.88
CA ASP A 2 -13.62 -24.02 -13.64
C ASP A 2 -14.60 -25.20 -13.51
N ARG A 3 -14.79 -25.99 -14.59
CA ARG A 3 -15.62 -27.19 -14.59
C ARG A 3 -14.93 -28.38 -15.29
N PRO A 4 -15.24 -29.63 -14.91
CA PRO A 4 -14.74 -30.83 -15.58
C PRO A 4 -15.09 -30.94 -17.07
N ALA A 5 -16.16 -30.26 -17.51
CA ALA A 5 -16.56 -30.24 -18.93
C ALA A 5 -15.66 -29.33 -19.79
N ASP A 6 -14.96 -28.37 -19.19
CA ASP A 6 -14.10 -27.42 -19.91
C ASP A 6 -12.80 -28.06 -20.45
N THR A 7 -12.55 -29.34 -20.16
CA THR A 7 -11.38 -30.09 -20.67
C THR A 7 -11.79 -31.28 -21.54
N LYS A 8 -13.08 -31.45 -21.83
CA LYS A 8 -13.59 -32.54 -22.68
C LYS A 8 -13.58 -32.11 -24.15
N ALA A 9 -13.03 -32.96 -25.01
CA ALA A 9 -13.05 -32.74 -26.45
C ALA A 9 -14.49 -32.60 -26.97
N GLY A 10 -14.73 -31.63 -27.86
CA GLY A 10 -16.06 -31.34 -28.42
C GLY A 10 -16.98 -30.48 -27.53
N CYS A 11 -16.62 -30.19 -26.28
CA CYS A 11 -17.39 -29.29 -25.43
C CYS A 11 -16.99 -27.82 -25.64
N LYS A 12 -17.99 -26.92 -25.69
CA LYS A 12 -17.76 -25.47 -25.76
C LYS A 12 -17.17 -24.97 -24.44
N HIS A 13 -15.95 -24.46 -24.51
CA HIS A 13 -15.29 -23.83 -23.38
C HIS A 13 -16.05 -22.56 -22.96
N ARG A 14 -16.27 -22.39 -21.64
CA ARG A 14 -16.70 -21.10 -21.13
C ARG A 14 -15.51 -20.15 -21.10
N CYS A 15 -15.71 -18.96 -21.66
CA CYS A 15 -14.75 -17.87 -21.53
C CYS A 15 -14.83 -17.29 -20.11
N THR A 16 -14.16 -17.96 -19.15
CA THR A 16 -14.04 -17.45 -17.77
C THR A 16 -12.83 -16.53 -17.66
N ASP A 17 -12.80 -15.66 -16.66
CA ASP A 17 -11.65 -14.77 -16.42
C ASP A 17 -10.32 -15.54 -16.26
N ALA A 18 -10.38 -16.76 -15.73
CA ALA A 18 -9.23 -17.65 -15.60
C ALA A 18 -8.77 -18.19 -16.97
N ALA A 19 -9.69 -18.64 -17.82
CA ALA A 19 -9.38 -19.08 -19.18
C ALA A 19 -8.85 -17.91 -20.03
N LEU A 20 -9.46 -16.73 -19.92
CA LEU A 20 -9.01 -15.53 -20.62
C LEU A 20 -7.61 -15.10 -20.16
N ARG A 21 -7.31 -15.18 -18.85
CA ARG A 21 -5.96 -14.92 -18.34
C ARG A 21 -4.95 -15.93 -18.87
N TYR A 22 -5.30 -17.21 -18.93
CA TYR A 22 -4.44 -18.26 -19.49
C TYR A 22 -4.14 -18.02 -20.97
N PHE A 23 -5.16 -17.71 -21.78
CA PHE A 23 -4.93 -17.38 -23.20
C PHE A 23 -4.09 -16.11 -23.37
N LYS A 24 -4.30 -15.10 -22.53
CA LYS A 24 -3.45 -13.90 -22.52
C LYS A 24 -2.00 -14.22 -22.18
N SER A 25 -1.73 -15.11 -21.23
CA SER A 25 -0.35 -15.53 -20.92
C SER A 25 0.27 -16.35 -22.05
N GLU A 26 -0.46 -17.30 -22.66
CA GLU A 26 0.04 -18.06 -23.81
C GLU A 26 0.35 -17.16 -24.99
N VAL A 27 -0.54 -16.20 -25.32
CA VAL A 27 -0.28 -15.23 -26.39
C VAL A 27 0.97 -14.41 -26.10
N MET A 28 1.16 -14.00 -24.84
CA MET A 28 2.37 -13.28 -24.45
C MET A 28 3.63 -14.13 -24.61
N GLU A 29 3.60 -15.39 -24.16
CA GLU A 29 4.72 -16.32 -24.30
C GLU A 29 5.05 -16.62 -25.76
N MET A 30 4.04 -16.79 -26.61
CA MET A 30 4.23 -16.95 -28.06
C MET A 30 4.88 -15.71 -28.66
N CYS A 31 4.39 -14.52 -28.36
CA CYS A 31 4.99 -13.28 -28.87
C CYS A 31 6.43 -13.10 -28.40
N HIS A 32 6.74 -13.43 -27.15
CA HIS A 32 8.11 -13.41 -26.63
C HIS A 32 9.02 -14.43 -27.32
N ARG A 33 8.53 -15.64 -27.59
CA ARG A 33 9.26 -16.69 -28.32
C ARG A 33 9.61 -16.25 -29.74
N GLU A 34 8.68 -15.57 -30.41
CA GLU A 34 8.85 -15.06 -31.77
C GLU A 34 9.54 -13.69 -31.82
N GLY A 35 10.02 -13.16 -30.69
CA GLY A 35 10.70 -11.85 -30.63
C GLY A 35 9.81 -10.65 -30.95
N LEU A 36 8.49 -10.81 -30.87
CA LEU A 36 7.51 -9.75 -31.16
C LEU A 36 7.32 -8.81 -29.97
N TYR A 37 7.10 -7.53 -30.27
CA TYR A 37 6.74 -6.54 -29.26
C TYR A 37 5.38 -6.88 -28.65
N GLN A 38 5.37 -7.22 -27.36
CA GLN A 38 4.18 -7.65 -26.66
C GLN A 38 3.83 -6.73 -25.50
N ILE A 39 2.59 -6.23 -25.52
CA ILE A 39 2.01 -5.46 -24.41
C ILE A 39 1.56 -6.45 -23.32
N ASP A 40 1.76 -6.08 -22.04
CA ASP A 40 1.24 -6.85 -20.91
C ASP A 40 -0.30 -6.91 -20.95
N LEU A 41 -0.83 -8.09 -21.26
CA LEU A 41 -2.27 -8.36 -21.35
C LEU A 41 -2.90 -8.75 -20.00
N LEU A 42 -2.05 -9.11 -19.03
CA LEU A 42 -2.44 -9.66 -17.73
C LEU A 42 -2.66 -8.56 -16.70
N ASN A 43 -1.83 -7.53 -16.75
CA ASN A 43 -1.90 -6.40 -15.83
C ASN A 43 -2.46 -5.15 -16.50
N GLY A 44 -2.83 -4.16 -15.68
CA GLY A 44 -3.22 -2.86 -16.19
C GLY A 44 -2.01 -2.12 -16.79
N SER A 45 -2.24 -1.35 -17.85
CA SER A 45 -1.22 -0.48 -18.42
C SER A 45 -0.66 0.49 -17.38
N LYS A 46 0.67 0.63 -17.33
CA LYS A 46 1.39 1.63 -16.53
C LYS A 46 0.80 3.03 -16.71
N ASN A 47 0.53 3.40 -17.96
CA ASN A 47 -0.27 4.56 -18.35
C ASN A 47 -1.61 4.11 -18.94
N ARG A 48 -2.70 4.37 -18.23
CA ARG A 48 -4.03 4.03 -18.74
C ARG A 48 -4.61 5.18 -19.53
N VAL A 49 -4.46 5.11 -20.85
CA VAL A 49 -5.16 5.99 -21.80
C VAL A 49 -6.43 5.29 -22.26
N THR A 50 -7.59 5.91 -22.00
CA THR A 50 -8.88 5.39 -22.49
C THR A 50 -9.11 5.82 -23.93
N ASP A 51 -9.88 5.09 -24.74
CA ASP A 51 -10.22 5.48 -26.13
C ASP A 51 -10.74 6.91 -26.24
N ARG A 52 -11.60 7.33 -25.30
CA ARG A 52 -12.09 8.72 -25.24
C ARG A 52 -10.97 9.75 -25.10
N GLU A 53 -9.95 9.42 -24.31
CA GLU A 53 -8.80 10.28 -24.07
C GLU A 53 -7.85 10.29 -25.26
N TYR A 54 -7.63 9.12 -25.89
CA TYR A 54 -6.87 9.01 -27.14
C TYR A 54 -7.49 9.90 -28.24
N TRP A 55 -8.80 9.81 -28.45
CA TRP A 55 -9.50 10.65 -29.42
C TRP A 55 -9.53 12.13 -29.03
N ALA A 56 -9.66 12.45 -27.74
CA ALA A 56 -9.56 13.83 -27.27
C ALA A 56 -8.17 14.42 -27.54
N GLN A 57 -7.11 13.63 -27.34
CA GLN A 57 -5.74 14.03 -27.67
C GLN A 57 -5.58 14.25 -29.17
N LYS A 58 -6.05 13.31 -30.00
CA LYS A 58 -5.92 13.41 -31.47
C LYS A 58 -6.70 14.60 -32.04
N LYS A 59 -7.93 14.83 -31.57
CA LYS A 59 -8.74 15.99 -31.98
C LYS A 59 -8.15 17.30 -31.48
N GLY A 60 -7.67 17.34 -30.24
CA GLY A 60 -7.02 18.51 -29.67
C GLY A 60 -5.72 18.87 -30.39
N GLN A 61 -4.91 17.87 -30.76
CA GLN A 61 -3.71 18.07 -31.56
C GLN A 61 -4.05 18.63 -32.94
N ALA A 62 -5.02 18.04 -33.65
CA ALA A 62 -5.44 18.56 -34.95
C ALA A 62 -5.95 20.01 -34.88
N ALA A 63 -6.64 20.39 -33.80
CA ALA A 63 -7.07 21.76 -33.57
C ALA A 63 -5.89 22.70 -33.28
N LEU A 64 -4.92 22.26 -32.48
CA LEU A 64 -3.69 23.01 -32.19
C LEU A 64 -2.84 23.20 -33.45
N ASP A 65 -2.67 22.16 -34.25
CA ASP A 65 -1.93 22.21 -35.52
C ASP A 65 -2.58 23.18 -36.50
N LYS A 66 -3.92 23.18 -36.57
CA LYS A 66 -4.67 24.15 -37.39
C LYS A 66 -4.46 25.59 -36.92
N GLN A 67 -4.38 25.83 -35.61
CA GLN A 67 -4.09 27.16 -35.04
C GLN A 67 -2.64 27.59 -35.28
N ASN A 68 -1.70 26.63 -35.22
CA ASN A 68 -0.28 26.89 -35.40
C ASN A 68 0.12 27.06 -36.86
N ALA A 69 -0.60 26.45 -37.82
CA ALA A 69 -0.31 26.52 -39.25
C ALA A 69 -0.11 27.96 -39.79
N PRO A 70 -1.00 28.95 -39.52
CA PRO A 70 -0.78 30.32 -39.98
C PRO A 70 0.41 31.01 -39.30
N MET A 71 0.69 30.70 -38.02
CA MET A 71 1.85 31.25 -37.31
C MET A 71 3.16 30.74 -37.92
N ILE A 72 3.22 29.43 -38.20
CA ILE A 72 4.38 28.79 -38.85
C ILE A 72 4.57 29.35 -40.27
N ALA A 73 3.48 29.54 -41.03
CA ALA A 73 3.53 30.15 -42.35
C ALA A 73 4.03 31.61 -42.31
N GLY A 74 3.76 32.33 -41.23
CA GLY A 74 4.30 33.67 -40.95
C GLY A 74 5.71 33.69 -40.34
N GLY A 75 6.39 32.53 -40.24
CA GLY A 75 7.75 32.43 -39.67
C GLY A 75 7.82 32.55 -38.14
N ILE A 76 6.68 32.53 -37.45
CA ILE A 76 6.60 32.63 -35.98
C ILE A 76 6.58 31.23 -35.38
N THR A 77 7.47 30.96 -34.44
CA THR A 77 7.51 29.68 -33.71
C THR A 77 6.38 29.60 -32.66
N PRO A 78 5.46 28.61 -32.75
CA PRO A 78 4.37 28.50 -31.80
C PRO A 78 4.85 28.12 -30.40
N ARG A 79 4.22 28.71 -29.38
CA ARG A 79 4.55 28.45 -27.97
C ARG A 79 4.19 27.03 -27.51
N GLN A 80 3.18 26.40 -28.12
CA GLN A 80 2.76 25.03 -27.82
C GLN A 80 2.61 24.25 -29.12
N THR A 81 3.41 23.20 -29.27
CA THR A 81 3.40 22.32 -30.45
C THR A 81 2.71 20.98 -30.17
N LYS A 82 2.52 20.64 -28.89
CA LYS A 82 1.93 19.38 -28.46
C LYS A 82 0.72 19.63 -27.57
N PHE A 83 -0.41 19.03 -27.95
CA PHE A 83 -1.61 19.04 -27.14
C PHE A 83 -1.53 17.98 -26.05
N GLU A 84 -1.77 18.40 -24.80
CA GLU A 84 -1.77 17.53 -23.64
C GLU A 84 -3.12 17.54 -22.94
N THR A 85 -3.66 16.36 -22.68
CA THR A 85 -4.91 16.22 -21.92
C THR A 85 -4.67 16.52 -20.43
N ASN A 86 -5.70 16.96 -19.71
CA ASN A 86 -5.59 17.24 -18.27
C ASN A 86 -5.12 16.02 -17.46
N LYS A 87 -5.50 14.81 -17.89
CA LYS A 87 -5.00 13.58 -17.26
C LYS A 87 -3.52 13.34 -17.54
N GLU A 88 -3.07 13.61 -18.76
CA GLU A 88 -1.65 13.47 -19.11
C GLU A 88 -0.79 14.48 -18.36
N LYS A 89 -1.22 15.74 -18.29
CA LYS A 89 -0.59 16.77 -17.44
C LYS A 89 -0.47 16.29 -15.99
N LEU A 90 -1.56 15.76 -15.43
CA LEU A 90 -1.55 15.19 -14.08
C LEU A 90 -0.57 14.02 -13.94
N ARG A 91 -0.51 13.08 -14.90
CA ARG A 91 0.48 11.99 -14.88
C ARG A 91 1.91 12.52 -14.86
N GLN A 92 2.21 13.55 -15.64
CA GLN A 92 3.53 14.18 -15.66
C GLN A 92 3.86 14.86 -14.32
N THR A 93 2.92 15.63 -13.75
CA THR A 93 3.10 16.25 -12.43
C THR A 93 3.36 15.20 -11.36
N LEU A 94 2.61 14.09 -11.37
CA LEU A 94 2.81 12.97 -10.45
C LEU A 94 4.20 12.34 -10.61
N ARG A 95 4.66 12.11 -11.84
CA ARG A 95 6.01 11.59 -12.10
C ARG A 95 7.10 12.52 -11.61
N LYS A 96 6.96 13.82 -11.85
CA LYS A 96 7.91 14.84 -11.39
C LYS A 96 8.01 14.86 -9.86
N ALA A 97 6.86 14.78 -9.18
CA ALA A 97 6.82 14.67 -7.72
C ALA A 97 7.44 13.36 -7.22
N LEU A 98 7.10 12.23 -7.85
CA LEU A 98 7.68 10.91 -7.53
C LEU A 98 9.18 10.83 -7.81
N ALA A 99 9.73 11.58 -8.76
CA ALA A 99 11.16 11.58 -9.03
C ALA A 99 11.98 12.27 -7.92
N THR A 100 11.33 13.14 -7.14
CA THR A 100 11.99 13.97 -6.12
C THR A 100 11.68 13.48 -4.71
N ALA A 101 10.44 13.06 -4.45
CA ALA A 101 9.99 12.72 -3.11
C ALA A 101 10.59 11.40 -2.61
N ALA A 102 11.01 11.40 -1.34
CA ALA A 102 11.43 10.21 -0.60
C ALA A 102 10.41 9.79 0.47
N SER A 103 9.35 10.57 0.68
CA SER A 103 8.27 10.25 1.60
C SER A 103 6.91 10.63 1.03
N PHE A 104 5.84 10.07 1.59
CA PHE A 104 4.48 10.38 1.16
C PHE A 104 4.10 11.83 1.49
N ASP A 105 4.55 12.37 2.62
CA ASP A 105 4.29 13.75 3.00
C ASP A 105 4.99 14.75 2.07
N GLU A 106 6.24 14.44 1.69
CA GLU A 106 6.99 15.23 0.70
C GLU A 106 6.32 15.17 -0.68
N PHE A 107 5.89 13.99 -1.09
CA PHE A 107 5.13 13.79 -2.33
C PHE A 107 3.84 14.62 -2.35
N SER A 108 3.05 14.57 -1.27
CA SER A 108 1.82 15.35 -1.12
C SER A 108 2.10 16.86 -1.14
N SER A 109 3.17 17.30 -0.48
CA SER A 109 3.59 18.70 -0.43
C SER A 109 4.02 19.23 -1.80
N LEU A 110 4.78 18.44 -2.57
CA LEU A 110 5.18 18.81 -3.93
C LEU A 110 3.98 18.93 -4.86
N LEU A 111 3.00 18.04 -4.73
CA LEU A 111 1.77 18.11 -5.50
C LEU A 111 0.91 19.31 -5.12
N LEU A 112 0.86 19.65 -3.83
CA LEU A 112 0.10 20.80 -3.36
C LEU A 112 0.66 22.13 -3.91
N ARG A 113 1.98 22.24 -4.09
CA ARG A 113 2.62 23.41 -4.75
C ARG A 113 2.18 23.57 -6.20
N GLU A 114 1.90 22.47 -6.88
CA GLU A 114 1.39 22.43 -8.25
C GLU A 114 -0.17 22.48 -8.26
N GLY A 115 -0.81 22.77 -7.11
CA GLY A 115 -2.27 22.88 -6.96
C GLY A 115 -3.01 21.55 -6.91
N VAL A 116 -2.31 20.42 -6.79
CA VAL A 116 -2.91 19.08 -6.79
C VAL A 116 -3.05 18.54 -5.38
N THR A 117 -4.27 18.29 -4.92
CA THR A 117 -4.53 17.70 -3.60
C THR A 117 -4.63 16.17 -3.70
N VAL A 118 -3.90 15.46 -2.84
CA VAL A 118 -3.96 13.99 -2.73
C VAL A 118 -4.93 13.59 -1.64
N LYS A 119 -5.85 12.67 -1.95
CA LYS A 119 -6.77 12.07 -0.97
C LYS A 119 -6.63 10.55 -0.97
N GLU A 120 -6.43 9.98 0.21
CA GLU A 120 -6.50 8.53 0.42
C GLU A 120 -7.88 8.14 0.95
N SER A 121 -8.51 7.14 0.33
CA SER A 121 -9.76 6.55 0.83
C SER A 121 -9.84 5.08 0.47
N ARG A 122 -10.14 4.23 1.47
CA ARG A 122 -10.28 2.77 1.29
C ARG A 122 -9.07 2.13 0.57
N GLY A 123 -7.86 2.60 0.90
CA GLY A 123 -6.61 2.11 0.31
C GLY A 123 -6.35 2.57 -1.14
N ARG A 124 -7.08 3.57 -1.65
CA ARG A 124 -6.91 4.11 -3.00
C ARG A 124 -6.55 5.58 -2.96
N LEU A 125 -5.60 5.97 -3.81
CA LEU A 125 -5.24 7.36 -4.03
C LEU A 125 -6.18 8.01 -5.07
N SER A 126 -6.56 9.25 -4.78
CA SER A 126 -7.30 10.11 -5.70
C SER A 126 -6.67 11.49 -5.70
N TYR A 127 -6.65 12.14 -6.87
CA TYR A 127 -5.95 13.39 -7.11
C TYR A 127 -6.94 14.45 -7.58
N LEU A 128 -7.05 15.55 -6.83
CA LEU A 128 -7.87 16.70 -7.19
C LEU A 128 -6.98 17.74 -7.87
N THR A 129 -7.37 18.17 -9.06
CA THR A 129 -6.70 19.24 -9.82
C THR A 129 -7.51 20.54 -9.66
N PRO A 130 -6.89 21.72 -9.75
CA PRO A 130 -7.59 22.99 -9.50
C PRO A 130 -8.76 23.20 -10.49
N ASP A 131 -8.62 22.69 -11.71
CA ASP A 131 -9.63 22.82 -12.78
C ASP A 131 -10.84 21.88 -12.61
N ARG A 132 -10.90 21.08 -11.53
CA ARG A 132 -11.91 20.04 -11.35
C ARG A 132 -12.51 20.05 -9.96
N THR A 133 -13.83 19.83 -9.89
CA THR A 133 -14.56 19.64 -8.63
C THR A 133 -14.51 18.21 -8.11
N LYS A 134 -14.29 17.22 -8.99
CA LYS A 134 -14.24 15.79 -8.63
C LYS A 134 -12.82 15.24 -8.80
N PRO A 135 -12.30 14.50 -7.80
CA PRO A 135 -10.95 13.95 -7.87
C PRO A 135 -10.87 12.80 -8.88
N ILE A 136 -9.70 12.65 -9.51
CA ILE A 136 -9.38 11.58 -10.45
C ILE A 136 -8.75 10.44 -9.65
N THR A 137 -9.33 9.24 -9.72
CA THR A 137 -8.78 8.07 -9.04
C THR A 137 -7.53 7.53 -9.75
N ALA A 138 -6.56 7.03 -8.98
CA ALA A 138 -5.31 6.45 -9.49
C ALA A 138 -5.53 5.42 -10.62
N ARG A 139 -6.51 4.52 -10.45
CA ARG A 139 -6.94 3.53 -11.45
C ARG A 139 -7.26 4.10 -12.85
N LYS A 140 -7.67 5.38 -12.93
CA LYS A 140 -7.96 6.08 -14.18
C LYS A 140 -6.72 6.66 -14.85
N LEU A 141 -5.62 6.80 -14.11
CA LEU A 141 -4.33 7.30 -14.59
C LEU A 141 -3.41 6.15 -15.04
N GLY A 142 -3.42 5.03 -14.31
CA GLY A 142 -2.64 3.85 -14.63
C GLY A 142 -2.05 3.18 -13.39
N GLY A 143 -1.46 2.00 -13.56
CA GLY A 143 -0.95 1.19 -12.44
C GLY A 143 0.18 1.86 -11.65
N ASP A 144 1.00 2.68 -12.31
CA ASP A 144 2.13 3.39 -11.67
C ASP A 144 1.68 4.39 -10.58
N PHE A 145 0.41 4.81 -10.63
CA PHE A 145 -0.14 5.82 -9.72
C PHE A 145 -1.01 5.20 -8.63
N ASP A 146 -1.18 3.87 -8.62
CA ASP A 146 -1.86 3.18 -7.53
C ASP A 146 -1.04 3.30 -6.23
N ARG A 147 -1.72 3.20 -5.09
CA ARG A 147 -1.11 3.41 -3.76
C ARG A 147 0.14 2.57 -3.56
N THR A 148 0.08 1.29 -3.93
CA THR A 148 1.19 0.34 -3.76
C THR A 148 2.40 0.73 -4.61
N ALA A 149 2.18 1.10 -5.89
CA ALA A 149 3.24 1.53 -6.79
C ALA A 149 3.87 2.85 -6.32
N VAL A 150 3.06 3.82 -5.92
CA VAL A 150 3.52 5.11 -5.38
C VAL A 150 4.39 4.89 -4.13
N LEU A 151 3.92 4.10 -3.17
CA LEU A 151 4.68 3.84 -1.95
C LEU A 151 5.98 3.07 -2.22
N ALA A 152 5.97 2.09 -3.13
CA ALA A 152 7.18 1.36 -3.51
C ALA A 152 8.24 2.27 -4.14
N VAL A 153 7.84 3.22 -5.00
CA VAL A 153 8.76 4.21 -5.58
C VAL A 153 9.31 5.15 -4.50
N LEU A 154 8.46 5.62 -3.59
CA LEU A 154 8.90 6.49 -2.50
C LEU A 154 9.87 5.78 -1.54
N GLU A 155 9.63 4.52 -1.24
CA GLU A 155 10.53 3.68 -0.45
C GLU A 155 11.87 3.49 -1.15
N GLN A 156 11.86 3.18 -2.45
CA GLN A 156 13.08 3.08 -3.25
C GLN A 156 13.86 4.41 -3.28
N ASN A 157 13.16 5.54 -3.38
CA ASN A 157 13.80 6.86 -3.33
C ASN A 157 14.35 7.18 -1.95
N ALA A 158 13.67 6.77 -0.87
CA ALA A 158 14.18 6.89 0.48
C ALA A 158 15.49 6.10 0.65
N GLN A 159 15.54 4.87 0.14
CA GLN A 159 16.73 4.02 0.16
C GLN A 159 17.88 4.62 -0.69
N ARG A 160 17.56 5.19 -1.87
CA ARG A 160 18.53 5.93 -2.71
C ARG A 160 19.04 7.20 -2.03
N GLY A 161 18.17 7.95 -1.35
CA GLY A 161 18.54 9.13 -0.58
C GLY A 161 19.39 8.79 0.65
N VAL A 162 19.20 7.61 1.24
CA VAL A 162 20.05 7.07 2.32
C VAL A 162 21.44 6.70 1.81
N THR A 163 21.56 6.11 0.60
CA THR A 163 22.85 5.78 -0.03
C THR A 163 23.59 7.00 -0.55
N VAL A 164 22.91 7.99 -1.14
CA VAL A 164 23.52 9.26 -1.61
C VAL A 164 24.02 10.13 -0.44
N ARG A 165 23.41 10.01 0.75
CA ARG A 165 23.86 10.74 1.95
C ARG A 165 25.06 10.10 2.66
N TYR A 166 25.43 8.87 2.29
CA TYR A 166 26.58 8.15 2.85
C TYR A 166 27.45 7.62 1.72
N THR A 167 28.24 8.49 1.08
CA THR A 167 29.48 8.17 0.35
C THR A 167 30.11 9.46 -0.19
N PRO A 168 31.37 9.81 0.16
CA PRO A 168 32.15 10.73 -0.65
C PRO A 168 32.70 9.93 -1.85
N GLN A 169 32.55 10.47 -3.06
CA GLN A 169 33.08 9.98 -4.34
C GLN A 169 32.27 8.89 -5.07
N HIS A 170 31.25 9.31 -5.83
CA HIS A 170 30.76 8.52 -6.97
C HIS A 170 30.62 9.40 -8.22
N GLN A 171 31.76 9.69 -8.86
CA GLN A 171 31.79 10.13 -10.27
C GLN A 171 32.34 9.05 -11.21
N ALA A 172 32.92 7.96 -10.71
CA ALA A 172 33.51 6.90 -11.55
C ALA A 172 32.55 5.73 -11.89
N ALA A 173 31.44 5.55 -11.15
CA ALA A 173 30.58 4.37 -11.32
C ALA A 173 29.61 4.45 -12.52
N ARG A 174 29.45 5.62 -13.16
CA ARG A 174 28.53 5.78 -14.31
C ARG A 174 29.07 5.26 -15.64
N ALA A 175 30.37 5.00 -15.76
CA ALA A 175 30.98 4.58 -17.03
C ALA A 175 31.15 3.06 -17.16
N ALA A 176 31.05 2.27 -16.08
CA ALA A 176 31.29 0.83 -16.10
C ALA A 176 30.03 -0.03 -16.30
N GLU A 177 28.81 0.51 -16.10
CA GLU A 177 27.56 -0.27 -16.18
C GLU A 177 26.91 -0.32 -17.57
N GLN A 178 27.50 0.29 -18.61
CA GLN A 178 26.93 0.28 -19.98
C GLN A 178 27.40 -0.86 -20.89
N THR A 179 28.25 -1.77 -20.43
CA THR A 179 28.64 -2.95 -21.22
C THR A 179 28.77 -4.18 -20.33
N ALA A 180 27.64 -4.81 -20.00
CA ALA A 180 27.63 -6.21 -19.60
C ALA A 180 26.48 -6.91 -20.34
N ALA A 181 26.86 -7.87 -21.18
CA ALA A 181 25.98 -8.65 -22.03
C ALA A 181 24.99 -9.49 -21.21
N ILE A 182 23.83 -9.70 -21.82
CA ILE A 182 22.71 -10.51 -21.36
C ILE A 182 23.19 -11.94 -21.06
N PRO A 183 23.01 -12.49 -19.84
CA PRO A 183 23.29 -13.89 -19.58
C PRO A 183 22.23 -14.77 -20.26
N GLU A 184 22.74 -15.62 -21.14
CA GLU A 184 22.07 -16.70 -21.85
C GLU A 184 21.52 -17.73 -20.84
N TYR A 185 20.23 -18.06 -20.96
CA TYR A 185 19.56 -19.06 -20.13
C TYR A 185 19.97 -20.47 -20.58
N LEU A 186 20.90 -21.10 -19.85
CA LEU A 186 21.16 -22.53 -20.01
C LEU A 186 20.22 -23.36 -19.14
N HIS A 187 19.45 -24.19 -19.84
CA HIS A 187 18.65 -25.29 -19.33
C HIS A 187 19.49 -26.30 -18.53
N ALA A 188 19.01 -26.69 -17.35
CA ALA A 188 19.31 -27.98 -16.75
C ALA A 188 18.00 -28.70 -16.44
N GLY A 189 17.63 -29.64 -17.30
CA GLY A 189 16.52 -30.56 -17.08
C GLY A 189 16.98 -31.83 -16.35
N LYS A 190 16.28 -32.19 -15.27
CA LYS A 190 16.00 -33.58 -14.91
C LYS A 190 14.57 -33.64 -14.39
N GLY A 191 13.79 -34.53 -15.00
CA GLY A 191 12.34 -34.54 -14.91
C GLY A 191 11.73 -35.56 -13.95
N ARG A 192 10.41 -35.42 -13.89
CA ARG A 192 9.33 -36.28 -13.36
C ARG A 192 9.22 -36.37 -11.84
N LEU A 193 8.14 -35.77 -11.31
CA LEU A 193 6.97 -36.45 -10.72
C LEU A 193 5.82 -35.42 -10.57
N GLN A 194 4.59 -35.92 -10.51
CA GLN A 194 3.30 -35.23 -10.65
C GLN A 194 3.01 -34.16 -9.58
N GLY A 195 2.15 -33.17 -9.90
CA GLY A 195 1.38 -32.43 -8.86
C GLY A 195 1.13 -30.94 -9.10
N GLU A 196 -0.02 -30.63 -9.71
CA GLU A 196 -0.91 -29.48 -9.45
C GLU A 196 -0.54 -28.02 -9.77
N LYS A 197 -1.57 -27.34 -10.29
CA LYS A 197 -1.63 -25.95 -10.73
C LYS A 197 -1.71 -25.00 -9.53
N THR A 198 -0.86 -23.98 -9.45
CA THR A 198 -1.08 -22.85 -8.53
C THR A 198 -1.77 -21.70 -9.25
N GLY A 199 -3.08 -21.58 -9.02
CA GLY A 199 -3.85 -20.39 -9.33
C GLY A 199 -3.32 -19.19 -8.54
N LYS A 200 -3.63 -17.98 -9.01
CA LYS A 200 -3.35 -16.72 -8.32
C LYS A 200 -3.77 -16.82 -6.85
N ILE A 201 -2.77 -16.85 -5.98
CA ILE A 201 -2.96 -16.90 -4.53
C ILE A 201 -3.37 -15.48 -4.09
N ASP A 202 -4.67 -15.23 -4.09
CA ASP A 202 -5.25 -14.48 -2.97
C ASP A 202 -4.84 -15.29 -1.72
N PRO A 203 -4.22 -14.72 -0.68
CA PRO A 203 -3.66 -15.52 0.42
C PRO A 203 -4.65 -16.45 1.12
N ARG A 204 -5.96 -16.40 0.81
CA ARG A 204 -7.00 -17.19 1.47
C ARG A 204 -8.22 -17.50 0.59
N GLN A 205 -8.06 -18.32 -0.45
CA GLN A 205 -9.23 -19.08 -0.95
C GLN A 205 -9.74 -20.10 0.09
N ASP A 206 -8.91 -20.43 1.10
CA ASP A 206 -9.22 -21.42 2.13
C ASP A 206 -9.85 -20.89 3.41
N SER A 207 -9.73 -19.60 3.74
CA SER A 207 -10.33 -19.09 4.97
C SER A 207 -11.85 -19.09 4.93
N VAL A 208 -12.46 -19.50 6.03
CA VAL A 208 -13.91 -19.51 6.19
C VAL A 208 -14.48 -18.10 6.18
N GLN A 209 -15.58 -17.93 5.44
CA GLN A 209 -16.31 -16.67 5.34
C GLN A 209 -17.61 -16.75 6.12
N ARG A 210 -18.13 -15.58 6.47
CA ARG A 210 -19.39 -15.47 7.20
C ARG A 210 -20.57 -15.96 6.36
N LEU A 211 -21.49 -16.67 7.01
CA LEU A 211 -22.78 -17.04 6.47
C LEU A 211 -23.68 -15.80 6.23
N VAL A 212 -24.42 -15.84 5.14
CA VAL A 212 -25.38 -14.81 4.72
C VAL A 212 -26.72 -15.07 5.39
N ASP A 213 -27.27 -14.05 6.03
CA ASP A 213 -28.67 -14.03 6.45
C ASP A 213 -29.56 -13.83 5.21
N ILE A 214 -30.14 -14.92 4.73
CA ILE A 214 -30.90 -14.93 3.46
C ILE A 214 -32.20 -14.14 3.64
N GLU A 215 -32.92 -14.35 4.74
CA GLU A 215 -34.22 -13.71 5.01
C GLU A 215 -34.06 -12.19 5.11
N GLN A 216 -33.07 -11.72 5.88
CA GLN A 216 -32.77 -10.31 5.97
C GLN A 216 -32.41 -9.72 4.59
N LYS A 217 -31.58 -10.42 3.80
CA LYS A 217 -31.18 -9.94 2.48
C LYS A 217 -32.33 -9.94 1.47
N MET A 218 -33.28 -10.86 1.59
CA MET A 218 -34.49 -10.86 0.77
C MET A 218 -35.42 -9.70 1.17
N ALA A 219 -35.54 -9.38 2.46
CA ALA A 219 -36.28 -8.21 2.95
C ALA A 219 -35.67 -6.88 2.47
N GLU A 220 -34.35 -6.81 2.26
CA GLU A 220 -33.66 -5.67 1.64
C GLU A 220 -33.89 -5.55 0.11
N GLY A 221 -34.76 -6.36 -0.49
CA GLY A 221 -35.12 -6.28 -1.90
C GLY A 221 -34.18 -7.03 -2.85
N LYS A 222 -33.39 -8.00 -2.35
CA LYS A 222 -32.59 -8.88 -3.22
C LYS A 222 -33.49 -9.86 -3.98
N GLY A 223 -33.19 -10.09 -5.25
CA GLY A 223 -33.98 -10.99 -6.10
C GLY A 223 -33.63 -12.48 -5.91
N LYS A 224 -34.49 -13.37 -6.47
CA LYS A 224 -34.36 -14.84 -6.41
C LYS A 224 -32.98 -15.39 -6.84
N GLY A 225 -32.29 -14.70 -7.75
CA GLY A 225 -30.93 -15.08 -8.16
C GLY A 225 -29.90 -14.96 -7.03
N TYR A 226 -30.02 -13.93 -6.19
CA TYR A 226 -29.16 -13.74 -5.02
C TYR A 226 -29.46 -14.79 -3.95
N GLU A 227 -30.74 -15.12 -3.74
CA GLU A 227 -31.17 -16.18 -2.84
C GLU A 227 -30.50 -17.52 -3.17
N ARG A 228 -30.55 -17.92 -4.46
CA ARG A 228 -29.94 -19.17 -4.93
C ARG A 228 -28.42 -19.18 -4.72
N TRP A 229 -27.76 -18.06 -5.00
CA TRP A 229 -26.33 -17.91 -4.74
C TRP A 229 -26.02 -18.01 -3.23
N ALA A 230 -26.79 -17.31 -2.39
CA ALA A 230 -26.58 -17.27 -0.95
C ALA A 230 -26.79 -18.64 -0.29
N LYS A 231 -27.75 -19.46 -0.79
CA LYS A 231 -27.91 -20.86 -0.35
C LYS A 231 -26.67 -21.70 -0.63
N ILE A 232 -26.14 -21.64 -1.85
CA ILE A 232 -24.93 -22.38 -2.25
C ILE A 232 -23.70 -21.87 -1.47
N HIS A 233 -23.56 -20.55 -1.33
CA HIS A 233 -22.49 -19.94 -0.54
C HIS A 233 -22.54 -20.40 0.92
N ASN A 234 -23.71 -20.34 1.55
CA ASN A 234 -23.90 -20.75 2.93
C ASN A 234 -23.58 -22.23 3.14
N LEU A 235 -24.03 -23.11 2.25
CA LEU A 235 -23.70 -24.54 2.30
C LEU A 235 -22.18 -24.77 2.25
N LYS A 236 -21.48 -24.08 1.34
CA LYS A 236 -20.01 -24.18 1.23
C LYS A 236 -19.31 -23.66 2.50
N GLN A 237 -19.73 -22.52 3.03
CA GLN A 237 -19.10 -21.95 4.22
C GLN A 237 -19.44 -22.72 5.49
N ALA A 238 -20.63 -23.31 5.59
CA ALA A 238 -21.01 -24.18 6.69
C ALA A 238 -20.16 -25.46 6.71
N ALA A 239 -19.97 -26.10 5.55
CA ALA A 239 -19.06 -27.24 5.43
C ALA A 239 -17.63 -26.87 5.85
N LYS A 240 -17.09 -25.75 5.35
CA LYS A 240 -15.76 -25.26 5.76
C LYS A 240 -15.68 -24.95 7.25
N THR A 241 -16.72 -24.36 7.83
CA THR A 241 -16.82 -24.05 9.26
C THR A 241 -16.72 -25.34 10.08
N LEU A 242 -17.48 -26.37 9.71
CA LEU A 242 -17.45 -27.67 10.40
C LEU A 242 -16.08 -28.35 10.27
N THR A 243 -15.43 -28.28 9.10
CA THR A 243 -14.07 -28.80 8.91
C THR A 243 -13.08 -28.10 9.85
N ILE A 244 -13.10 -26.77 9.90
CA ILE A 244 -12.21 -25.99 10.78
C ILE A 244 -12.52 -26.30 12.25
N TYR A 245 -13.80 -26.37 12.61
CA TYR A 245 -14.24 -26.67 13.96
C TYR A 245 -13.71 -28.03 14.44
N GLN A 246 -13.74 -29.05 13.57
CA GLN A 246 -13.15 -30.37 13.82
C GLN A 246 -11.62 -30.34 13.84
N GLN A 247 -10.98 -29.60 12.94
CA GLN A 247 -9.51 -29.47 12.89
C GLN A 247 -8.93 -28.84 14.16
N TYR A 248 -9.63 -27.88 14.76
CA TYR A 248 -9.27 -27.32 16.06
C TYR A 248 -9.65 -28.23 17.24
N GLY A 249 -10.30 -29.37 17.00
CA GLY A 249 -10.68 -30.33 18.02
C GLY A 249 -11.82 -29.88 18.92
N PHE A 250 -12.61 -28.88 18.50
CA PHE A 250 -13.73 -28.41 19.31
C PHE A 250 -14.80 -29.49 19.39
N SER A 251 -15.17 -29.85 20.62
CA SER A 251 -16.22 -30.82 20.91
C SER A 251 -17.52 -30.12 21.35
N SER A 252 -17.46 -28.84 21.74
CA SER A 252 -18.63 -28.05 22.13
C SER A 252 -18.48 -26.54 21.83
N PRO A 253 -19.60 -25.81 21.63
CA PRO A 253 -19.56 -24.36 21.38
C PRO A 253 -18.85 -23.56 22.47
N GLU A 254 -18.92 -24.02 23.72
CA GLU A 254 -18.26 -23.39 24.87
C GLU A 254 -16.73 -23.44 24.75
N GLN A 255 -16.18 -24.55 24.22
CA GLN A 255 -14.74 -24.66 23.95
C GLN A 255 -14.29 -23.67 22.87
N LEU A 256 -15.12 -23.45 21.84
CA LEU A 256 -14.87 -22.44 20.83
C LEU A 256 -14.97 -21.01 21.41
N GLU A 257 -15.94 -20.74 22.29
CA GLU A 257 -16.04 -19.44 22.97
C GLU A 257 -14.79 -19.15 23.81
N ALA A 258 -14.33 -20.14 24.58
CA ALA A 258 -13.11 -20.04 25.39
C ALA A 258 -11.88 -19.78 24.50
N ALA A 259 -11.74 -20.49 23.38
CA ALA A 259 -10.65 -20.27 22.43
C ALA A 259 -10.68 -18.87 21.79
N VAL A 260 -11.87 -18.34 21.47
CA VAL A 260 -12.03 -16.96 20.99
C VAL A 260 -11.61 -15.96 22.05
N ALA A 261 -12.00 -16.17 23.31
CA ALA A 261 -11.63 -15.30 24.43
C ALA A 261 -10.11 -15.29 24.65
N THR A 262 -9.46 -16.46 24.64
CA THR A 262 -8.00 -16.58 24.75
C THR A 262 -7.29 -15.87 23.60
N ALA A 263 -7.69 -16.13 22.35
CA ALA A 263 -7.11 -15.48 21.18
C ALA A 263 -7.27 -13.95 21.21
N TYR A 264 -8.37 -13.45 21.77
CA TYR A 264 -8.57 -12.01 21.97
C TYR A 264 -7.62 -11.44 23.03
N GLN A 265 -7.43 -12.13 24.17
CA GLN A 265 -6.52 -11.68 25.22
C GLN A 265 -5.07 -11.65 24.74
N GLU A 266 -4.61 -12.70 24.06
CA GLU A 266 -3.26 -12.76 23.47
C GLU A 266 -3.03 -11.59 22.49
N MET A 267 -3.96 -11.40 21.54
CA MET A 267 -3.89 -10.29 20.58
C MET A 267 -3.88 -8.93 21.29
N ARG A 268 -4.66 -8.76 22.36
CA ARG A 268 -4.74 -7.52 23.14
C ARG A 268 -3.45 -7.25 23.91
N GLN A 269 -2.85 -8.28 24.50
CA GLN A 269 -1.57 -8.20 25.21
C GLN A 269 -0.46 -7.76 24.25
N THR A 270 -0.28 -8.45 23.12
CA THR A 270 0.73 -8.10 22.12
C THR A 270 0.47 -6.70 21.52
N SER A 271 -0.79 -6.30 21.33
CA SER A 271 -1.12 -4.92 20.94
C SER A 271 -0.70 -3.88 21.98
N GLY A 272 -0.80 -4.22 23.28
CA GLY A 272 -0.36 -3.36 24.38
C GLY A 272 1.16 -3.21 24.41
N GLU A 273 1.89 -4.32 24.25
CA GLU A 273 3.35 -4.35 24.14
C GLU A 273 3.83 -3.53 22.94
N LEU A 274 3.19 -3.69 21.78
CA LEU A 274 3.52 -2.93 20.58
C LEU A 274 3.33 -1.43 20.79
N LYS A 275 2.24 -1.01 21.44
CA LYS A 275 2.01 0.40 21.78
C LYS A 275 3.05 0.94 22.76
N ALA A 276 3.45 0.15 23.76
CA ALA A 276 4.50 0.54 24.70
C ALA A 276 5.85 0.70 23.99
N LEU A 277 6.16 -0.19 23.06
CA LEU A 277 7.38 -0.15 22.25
C LEU A 277 7.38 1.07 21.31
N GLU A 278 6.28 1.32 20.61
CA GLU A 278 6.11 2.51 19.77
C GLU A 278 6.30 3.81 20.56
N THR A 279 5.77 3.87 21.79
CA THR A 279 5.95 5.02 22.69
C THR A 279 7.42 5.20 23.08
N LYS A 280 8.11 4.12 23.45
CA LYS A 280 9.56 4.15 23.75
C LYS A 280 10.38 4.61 22.55
N LEU A 281 10.09 4.07 21.37
CA LEU A 281 10.76 4.38 20.11
C LEU A 281 10.56 5.85 19.71
N GLN A 282 9.36 6.39 19.91
CA GLN A 282 9.08 7.80 19.70
C GLN A 282 9.90 8.69 20.64
N GLY A 283 9.93 8.38 21.93
CA GLY A 283 10.74 9.10 22.91
C GLY A 283 12.24 9.07 22.57
N LYS A 284 12.77 7.92 22.13
CA LYS A 284 14.18 7.80 21.69
C LYS A 284 14.47 8.59 20.42
N ARG A 285 13.53 8.65 19.46
CA ARG A 285 13.66 9.47 18.23
C ARG A 285 13.68 10.96 18.56
N GLU A 286 12.82 11.41 19.46
CA GLU A 286 12.80 12.79 19.95
C GLU A 286 14.11 13.12 20.67
N LEU A 287 14.58 12.25 21.56
CA LEU A 287 15.87 12.41 22.23
C LEU A 287 17.02 12.53 21.21
N ARG A 288 17.03 11.68 20.17
CA ARG A 288 18.02 11.76 19.08
C ARG A 288 17.96 13.10 18.36
N GLN A 289 16.75 13.59 18.07
CA GLN A 289 16.57 14.89 17.42
C GLN A 289 17.10 16.03 18.28
N GLN A 290 16.81 16.04 19.59
CA GLN A 290 17.29 17.07 20.51
C GLN A 290 18.81 17.01 20.71
N VAL A 291 19.40 15.81 20.79
CA VAL A 291 20.86 15.63 20.85
C VAL A 291 21.54 16.16 19.59
N LEU A 292 20.96 15.91 18.41
CA LEU A 292 21.47 16.43 17.14
C LEU A 292 21.35 17.96 17.07
N ALA A 293 20.20 18.51 17.46
CA ALA A 293 19.96 19.95 17.48
C ALA A 293 20.95 20.67 18.41
N TYR A 294 21.09 20.20 19.66
CA TYR A 294 22.03 20.76 20.64
C TYR A 294 23.49 20.71 20.18
N ALA A 295 23.87 19.64 19.49
CA ALA A 295 25.23 19.50 19.05
C ALA A 295 25.55 20.29 17.77
N LYS A 296 24.55 20.58 16.91
CA LYS A 296 24.70 21.51 15.78
C LYS A 296 24.92 22.95 16.23
N THR A 297 24.35 23.35 17.38
CA THR A 297 24.50 24.69 17.93
C THR A 297 25.77 24.86 18.78
N LYS A 298 26.56 23.80 18.98
CA LYS A 298 27.85 23.83 19.68
C LYS A 298 28.83 24.91 19.16
N PRO A 299 29.16 24.98 17.85
CA PRO A 299 30.11 25.99 17.34
C PRO A 299 29.64 27.42 17.60
N ILE A 300 28.33 27.69 17.49
CA ILE A 300 27.77 29.02 17.74
C ILE A 300 27.91 29.41 19.21
N ARG A 301 27.62 28.46 20.12
CA ARG A 301 27.77 28.65 21.56
C ARG A 301 29.23 28.85 21.98
N GLU A 302 30.17 28.14 21.35
CA GLU A 302 31.60 28.32 21.57
C GLU A 302 32.08 29.66 21.03
N GLY A 303 31.58 30.09 19.86
CA GLY A 303 31.84 31.40 19.28
C GLY A 303 31.39 32.57 20.16
N LEU A 304 30.29 32.43 20.92
CA LEU A 304 29.88 33.42 21.92
C LEU A 304 30.89 33.54 23.08
N LYS A 305 31.48 32.42 23.52
CA LYS A 305 32.51 32.43 24.57
C LYS A 305 33.80 33.10 24.12
N ALA A 306 34.11 33.03 22.82
CA ALA A 306 35.29 33.67 22.23
C ALA A 306 35.18 35.21 22.16
N GLN A 307 33.97 35.78 22.28
CA GLN A 307 33.78 37.22 22.29
C GLN A 307 34.23 37.84 23.62
N LYS A 308 35.14 38.82 23.55
CA LYS A 308 35.78 39.43 24.72
C LYS A 308 35.02 40.64 25.29
N SER A 309 34.28 41.38 24.46
CA SER A 309 33.50 42.55 24.90
C SER A 309 32.01 42.24 25.03
N GLU A 310 31.35 42.90 25.98
CA GLU A 310 29.92 42.71 26.25
C GLU A 310 29.04 43.15 25.07
N LYS A 311 29.41 44.26 24.40
CA LYS A 311 28.77 44.74 23.18
C LYS A 311 28.88 43.72 22.03
N ALA A 312 30.04 43.08 21.86
CA ALA A 312 30.21 42.03 20.84
C ALA A 312 29.42 40.76 21.18
N ARG A 313 29.31 40.39 22.46
CA ARG A 313 28.45 39.26 22.90
C ARG A 313 26.97 39.52 22.65
N ALA A 314 26.50 40.75 22.88
CA ALA A 314 25.11 41.13 22.62
C ALA A 314 24.79 41.07 21.11
N ALA A 315 25.63 41.69 20.27
CA ALA A 315 25.47 41.64 18.82
C ALA A 315 25.53 40.21 18.26
N TYR A 316 26.44 39.38 18.79
CA TYR A 316 26.57 37.97 18.38
C TYR A 316 25.35 37.14 18.78
N ARG A 317 24.75 37.38 19.96
CA ARG A 317 23.50 36.73 20.38
C ARG A 317 22.34 37.11 19.49
N GLN A 318 22.22 38.39 19.15
CA GLN A 318 21.17 38.87 18.25
C GLN A 318 21.32 38.27 16.84
N ALA A 319 22.54 38.18 16.32
CA ALA A 319 22.81 37.59 15.00
C ALA A 319 22.55 36.07 14.92
N ASN A 320 22.63 35.35 16.05
CA ASN A 320 22.46 33.89 16.10
C ASN A 320 21.30 33.47 17.02
N GLU A 321 20.29 34.34 17.19
CA GLU A 321 19.21 34.17 18.15
C GLU A 321 18.48 32.82 17.99
N SER A 322 18.20 32.42 16.75
CA SER A 322 17.56 31.15 16.42
C SER A 322 18.31 29.93 16.96
N ASP A 323 19.63 29.91 16.86
CA ASP A 323 20.44 28.79 17.32
C ASP A 323 20.55 28.73 18.84
N PHE A 324 20.51 29.88 19.51
CA PHE A 324 20.41 29.93 20.97
C PHE A 324 19.06 29.42 21.46
N ILE A 325 17.95 29.78 20.80
CA ILE A 325 16.61 29.26 21.11
C ILE A 325 16.58 27.72 20.94
N ILE A 326 17.14 27.19 19.86
CA ILE A 326 17.22 25.75 19.61
C ILE A 326 18.06 25.05 20.70
N ALA A 327 19.21 25.62 21.06
CA ALA A 327 20.08 25.07 22.10
C ALA A 327 19.42 25.09 23.49
N GLU A 328 18.69 26.16 23.80
CA GLU A 328 17.98 26.30 25.07
C GLU A 328 16.79 25.34 25.15
N ALA A 329 16.00 25.21 24.07
CA ALA A 329 14.90 24.25 24.00
C ALA A 329 15.39 22.81 24.21
N ALA A 330 16.50 22.42 23.57
CA ALA A 330 17.10 21.11 23.77
C ALA A 330 17.62 20.91 25.20
N ALA A 331 18.24 21.94 25.80
CA ALA A 331 18.69 21.89 27.19
C ALA A 331 17.53 21.73 28.19
N ARG A 332 16.42 22.45 27.97
CA ARG A 332 15.18 22.31 28.75
C ARG A 332 14.61 20.89 28.62
N TYR A 333 14.61 20.33 27.41
CA TYR A 333 14.19 18.95 27.17
C TYR A 333 15.05 17.94 27.97
N PHE A 334 16.39 18.06 27.93
CA PHE A 334 17.27 17.16 28.69
C PHE A 334 17.04 17.25 30.20
N LYS A 335 16.82 18.47 30.71
CA LYS A 335 16.49 18.70 32.13
C LYS A 335 15.15 18.05 32.51
N ALA A 336 14.13 18.18 31.66
CA ALA A 336 12.82 17.55 31.87
C ALA A 336 12.90 16.02 31.86
N GLN A 337 13.80 15.44 31.06
CA GLN A 337 14.07 14.01 31.00
C GLN A 337 15.04 13.52 32.10
N GLY A 338 15.48 14.39 33.02
CA GLY A 338 16.39 14.03 34.11
C GLY A 338 17.79 13.59 33.65
N LEU A 339 18.21 13.95 32.43
CA LEU A 339 19.47 13.50 31.85
C LEU A 339 20.65 14.31 32.40
N THR A 340 21.50 13.68 33.21
CA THR A 340 22.75 14.27 33.71
C THR A 340 23.91 14.12 32.71
N LYS A 341 23.87 13.09 31.87
CA LYS A 341 24.84 12.84 30.78
C LYS A 341 24.09 12.54 29.48
N LEU A 342 24.55 13.14 28.38
CA LEU A 342 23.97 12.92 27.06
C LEU A 342 24.40 11.55 26.53
N PRO A 343 23.47 10.75 25.98
CA PRO A 343 23.81 9.46 25.38
C PRO A 343 24.69 9.65 24.15
N GLY A 344 25.63 8.73 23.95
CA GLY A 344 26.44 8.68 22.73
C GLY A 344 25.54 8.46 21.50
N ARG A 345 25.72 9.26 20.44
CA ARG A 345 24.86 9.19 19.25
C ARG A 345 24.78 7.81 18.62
N LYS A 346 25.91 7.10 18.57
CA LYS A 346 25.99 5.73 18.03
C LYS A 346 25.18 4.74 18.88
N ALA A 347 25.31 4.82 20.21
CA ALA A 347 24.55 3.98 21.13
C ALA A 347 23.04 4.25 21.01
N LEU A 348 22.64 5.52 20.98
CA LEU A 348 21.24 5.90 20.81
C LEU A 348 20.65 5.44 19.46
N GLN A 349 21.47 5.45 18.40
CA GLN A 349 21.07 4.95 17.08
C GLN A 349 20.89 3.43 17.10
N ALA A 350 21.83 2.69 17.70
CA ALA A 350 21.75 1.23 17.84
C ALA A 350 20.51 0.82 18.67
N GLU A 351 20.21 1.52 19.76
CA GLU A 351 18.99 1.28 20.55
C GLU A 351 17.71 1.49 19.73
N ILE A 352 17.66 2.52 18.87
CA ILE A 352 16.51 2.76 17.99
C ILE A 352 16.36 1.64 16.96
N GLU A 353 17.46 1.18 16.38
CA GLU A 353 17.46 0.08 15.41
C GLU A 353 17.02 -1.25 16.04
N GLN A 354 17.50 -1.53 17.26
CA GLN A 354 17.06 -2.69 18.04
C GLN A 354 15.55 -2.63 18.31
N LEU A 355 15.04 -1.48 18.79
CA LEU A 355 13.60 -1.30 19.01
C LEU A 355 12.78 -1.46 17.72
N ILE A 356 13.29 -1.01 16.57
CA ILE A 356 12.61 -1.23 15.28
C ILE A 356 12.52 -2.72 14.97
N SER A 357 13.62 -3.46 15.12
CA SER A 357 13.65 -4.92 14.90
C SER A 357 12.70 -5.67 15.84
N GLU A 358 12.69 -5.33 17.12
CA GLU A 358 11.78 -5.91 18.11
C GLU A 358 10.31 -5.64 17.76
N LYS A 359 10.01 -4.41 17.34
CA LYS A 359 8.65 -4.01 16.91
C LYS A 359 8.20 -4.77 15.67
N ASP A 360 9.08 -4.91 14.68
CA ASP A 360 8.74 -5.59 13.43
C ASP A 360 8.53 -7.10 13.65
N GLY A 361 9.31 -7.71 14.56
CA GLY A 361 9.08 -9.08 15.04
C GLY A 361 7.71 -9.25 15.73
N LEU A 362 7.41 -8.39 16.72
CA LEU A 362 6.12 -8.42 17.43
C LEU A 362 4.92 -8.14 16.52
N TYR A 363 5.10 -7.32 15.48
CA TYR A 363 4.04 -7.02 14.53
C TYR A 363 3.58 -8.25 13.75
N ASN A 364 4.51 -9.15 13.38
CA ASN A 364 4.18 -10.40 12.71
C ASN A 364 3.35 -11.31 13.63
N THR A 365 3.75 -11.47 14.89
CA THR A 365 3.00 -12.23 15.89
C THR A 365 1.60 -11.66 16.11
N TYR A 366 1.49 -10.33 16.29
CA TYR A 366 0.20 -9.65 16.39
C TYR A 366 -0.68 -9.90 15.16
N HIS A 367 -0.10 -9.85 13.96
CA HIS A 367 -0.83 -10.09 12.73
C HIS A 367 -1.39 -11.52 12.70
N GLU A 368 -0.59 -12.53 13.04
CA GLU A 368 -1.05 -13.93 13.11
C GLU A 368 -2.16 -14.12 14.14
N GLN A 369 -1.98 -13.63 15.37
CA GLN A 369 -2.99 -13.68 16.43
C GLN A 369 -4.30 -13.01 16.01
N LYS A 370 -4.22 -11.85 15.37
CA LYS A 370 -5.39 -11.13 14.85
C LYS A 370 -6.12 -11.92 13.78
N GLN A 371 -5.40 -12.64 12.94
CA GLN A 371 -6.00 -13.48 11.90
C GLN A 371 -6.67 -14.72 12.51
N ARG A 372 -6.01 -15.37 13.48
CA ARG A 372 -6.58 -16.48 14.25
C ARG A 372 -7.86 -16.06 14.99
N PHE A 373 -7.83 -14.91 15.67
CA PHE A 373 -9.01 -14.36 16.34
C PHE A 373 -10.17 -14.13 15.36
N ARG A 374 -9.89 -13.53 14.18
CA ARG A 374 -10.92 -13.29 13.14
C ARG A 374 -11.51 -14.59 12.59
N GLU A 375 -10.67 -15.60 12.38
CA GLU A 375 -11.11 -16.92 11.93
C GLU A 375 -12.01 -17.58 12.96
N LEU A 376 -11.55 -17.71 14.21
CA LEU A 376 -12.34 -18.30 15.30
C LEU A 376 -13.66 -17.53 15.53
N GLN A 377 -13.64 -16.20 15.46
CA GLN A 377 -14.86 -15.38 15.56
C GLN A 377 -15.82 -15.64 14.40
N THR A 378 -15.31 -15.89 13.19
CA THR A 378 -16.12 -16.24 12.02
C THR A 378 -16.71 -17.64 12.17
N VAL A 379 -15.92 -18.62 12.63
CA VAL A 379 -16.36 -19.99 12.93
C VAL A 379 -17.48 -19.94 13.97
N LYS A 380 -17.27 -19.23 15.09
CA LYS A 380 -18.27 -19.07 16.16
C LYS A 380 -19.59 -18.55 15.62
N ARG A 381 -19.54 -17.44 14.88
CA ARG A 381 -20.73 -16.85 14.31
C ARG A 381 -21.47 -17.78 13.34
N ASN A 382 -20.72 -18.56 12.57
CA ASN A 382 -21.31 -19.51 11.64
C ASN A 382 -21.94 -20.69 12.38
N ILE A 383 -21.28 -21.25 13.39
CA ILE A 383 -21.84 -22.30 14.27
C ILE A 383 -23.11 -21.79 14.96
N ASP A 384 -23.09 -20.60 15.55
CA ASP A 384 -24.27 -19.98 16.17
C ASP A 384 -25.45 -19.88 15.17
N GLN A 385 -25.17 -19.54 13.90
CA GLN A 385 -26.20 -19.46 12.86
C GLN A 385 -26.67 -20.84 12.35
N ILE A 386 -25.81 -21.86 12.35
CA ILE A 386 -26.18 -23.22 11.97
C ILE A 386 -27.08 -23.82 13.05
N LEU A 387 -26.68 -23.73 14.32
CA LEU A 387 -27.43 -24.25 15.46
C LEU A 387 -28.78 -23.53 15.64
N ARG A 388 -28.85 -22.20 15.44
CA ARG A 388 -30.12 -21.46 15.48
C ARG A 388 -31.12 -21.83 14.38
N ARG A 389 -30.68 -22.42 13.26
CA ARG A 389 -31.59 -22.94 12.23
C ARG A 389 -32.17 -24.30 12.59
N GLU A 390 -31.54 -25.02 13.52
CA GLU A 390 -32.00 -26.33 14.00
C GLU A 390 -32.98 -26.19 15.18
N GLU A 391 -33.02 -25.04 15.86
CA GLU A 391 -34.15 -24.75 16.76
C GLU A 391 -35.42 -24.58 15.92
N PRO A 392 -36.45 -25.43 16.10
CA PRO A 392 -37.69 -25.27 15.38
C PRO A 392 -38.27 -23.90 15.73
N HIS A 393 -38.35 -23.03 14.73
CA HIS A 393 -39.16 -21.83 14.82
C HIS A 393 -40.55 -22.25 15.28
N ARG A 394 -40.86 -22.06 16.57
CA ARG A 394 -42.24 -21.98 17.05
C ARG A 394 -42.87 -20.86 16.23
N ARG A 395 -43.49 -21.23 15.10
CA ARG A 395 -44.46 -20.40 14.41
C ARG A 395 -45.40 -19.94 15.50
N LYS A 396 -45.35 -18.64 15.81
CA LYS A 396 -46.48 -18.00 16.45
C LYS A 396 -47.62 -18.18 15.45
N GLU A 397 -48.41 -19.22 15.65
CA GLU A 397 -49.76 -19.29 15.11
C GLU A 397 -50.43 -18.00 15.60
N GLN A 398 -50.61 -17.06 14.69
CA GLN A 398 -51.59 -16.01 14.89
C GLN A 398 -52.94 -16.72 14.81
N SER A 399 -53.43 -17.17 15.96
CA SER A 399 -54.84 -17.44 16.15
C SER A 399 -55.59 -16.14 15.92
N HIS A 400 -56.14 -15.99 14.71
CA HIS A 400 -57.31 -15.14 14.53
C HIS A 400 -58.51 -15.92 15.11
N GLU A 401 -58.73 -15.75 16.41
CA GLU A 401 -60.05 -15.98 16.99
C GLU A 401 -60.82 -14.66 17.01
N ARG A 402 -61.77 -14.61 16.07
CA ARG A 402 -63.08 -13.93 16.05
C ARG A 402 -63.18 -12.46 16.43
#